data_AF-A0A332JTQ3-F1
#
_entry.id   AF-A0A332JTQ3-F1
#
_cell.length_a   1.000
_cell.length_b   1.000
_cell.length_c   1.000
_cell.angle_alpha   90.00
_cell.angle_beta   90.00
_cell.angle_gamma   90.00
#
_symmetry.space_group_name_H-M   'P 1'
#
loop_
_entity.id
_entity.type
_entity.pdbx_description
1 polymer ?
#
loop_
_entity_poly.entity_id
_entity_poly.type
_entity_poly.pdbx_seq_one_letter_code
_entity_poly.pdbx_strand_id
1 'polypeptide(L)'
;MQEKIHWITNLRGIACMMVVMIHSTSWYITHPHAITLLQWDIANLLNSASRVSVPLFFMISGYLFFGERSAQPRHFWRIGLCIAFYSALSLLYITLFTHINVELSLKNLLQKPVFYHLWFFFAITVIYLLSPLLQVKSTSSTMLLALMAILGILANPNMVSVKAAGIEWLPVNLYINGDTFYYVLYGVLGRAIGTLDTENG
;
A
#
# COMPACT_ATOMS: atom_id res chain seq x y z
N MET A 1 -7.53 -8.85 25.95
CA MET A 1 -7.82 -7.97 24.79
C MET A 1 -6.67 -7.01 24.45
N GLN A 2 -5.87 -6.55 25.42
CA GLN A 2 -4.71 -5.66 25.19
C GLN A 2 -3.56 -6.34 24.40
N GLU A 3 -3.22 -7.60 24.66
CA GLU A 3 -2.14 -8.30 23.93
C GLU A 3 -2.35 -8.39 22.42
N LYS A 4 -3.59 -8.67 21.96
CA LYS A 4 -3.92 -8.70 20.52
C LYS A 4 -3.73 -7.35 19.81
N ILE A 5 -3.50 -6.25 20.53
CA ILE A 5 -3.32 -4.90 19.94
C ILE A 5 -1.85 -4.48 19.97
N HIS A 6 -1.05 -4.95 20.94
CA HIS A 6 0.36 -4.61 21.05
C HIS A 6 1.16 -5.11 19.84
N TRP A 7 0.95 -6.36 19.41
CA TRP A 7 1.66 -6.90 18.24
C TRP A 7 1.33 -6.14 16.96
N ILE A 8 0.07 -5.69 16.79
CA ILE A 8 -0.35 -4.88 15.63
C ILE A 8 0.36 -3.54 15.63
N THR A 9 0.48 -2.92 16.81
CA THR A 9 1.15 -1.63 16.97
C THR A 9 2.63 -1.75 16.65
N ASN A 10 3.29 -2.81 17.13
CA ASN A 10 4.69 -3.10 16.81
C ASN A 10 4.88 -3.36 15.32
N LEU A 11 4.01 -4.14 14.70
CA LEU A 11 4.08 -4.44 13.27
C LEU A 11 3.91 -3.18 12.41
N ARG A 12 3.01 -2.27 12.79
CA ARG A 12 2.88 -0.95 12.16
C ARG A 12 4.16 -0.12 12.33
N GLY A 13 4.77 -0.15 13.52
CA GLY A 13 6.04 0.53 13.78
C GLY A 13 7.17 0.02 12.90
N ILE A 14 7.29 -1.31 12.74
CA ILE A 14 8.26 -1.96 11.85
C ILE A 14 7.99 -1.54 10.39
N ALA A 15 6.73 -1.59 9.95
CA ALA A 15 6.36 -1.17 8.60
C ALA A 15 6.69 0.31 8.35
N CYS A 16 6.48 1.21 9.32
CA CYS A 16 6.89 2.61 9.22
C CYS A 16 8.41 2.75 9.03
N MET A 17 9.21 2.01 9.82
CA MET A 17 10.67 2.04 9.69
C MET A 17 11.13 1.54 8.31
N MET A 18 10.49 0.49 7.79
CA MET A 18 10.76 -0.02 6.45
C MET A 18 10.40 1.00 5.35
N VAL A 19 9.32 1.77 5.48
CA VAL A 19 9.01 2.87 4.54
C VAL A 19 10.13 3.91 4.52
N VAL A 20 10.62 4.31 5.70
CA VAL A 20 11.76 5.23 5.81
C VAL A 20 13.00 4.64 5.12
N MET A 21 13.25 3.34 5.29
CA MET A 21 14.37 2.65 4.66
C MET A 21 14.28 2.65 3.12
N ILE A 22 13.11 2.37 2.54
CA ILE A 22 12.92 2.46 1.07
C ILE A 22 13.29 3.87 0.57
N HIS A 23 12.78 4.90 1.23
CA HIS A 23 12.98 6.28 0.76
C HIS A 23 14.40 6.78 0.97
N SER A 24 15.06 6.37 2.05
CA SER A 24 16.48 6.64 2.30
C SER A 24 17.39 5.94 1.28
N THR A 25 17.05 4.71 0.87
CA THR A 25 17.88 3.91 -0.05
C THR A 25 17.57 4.15 -1.53
N SER A 26 16.42 4.74 -1.87
CA SER A 26 15.96 4.96 -3.26
C SER A 26 16.96 5.73 -4.12
N TRP A 27 17.67 6.72 -3.55
CA TRP A 27 18.68 7.48 -4.28
C TRP A 27 19.87 6.61 -4.71
N TYR A 28 20.35 5.74 -3.82
CA TYR A 28 21.47 4.83 -4.08
C TYR A 28 21.12 3.80 -5.19
N ILE A 29 19.87 3.35 -5.24
CA ILE A 29 19.40 2.42 -6.29
C ILE A 29 19.33 3.10 -7.66
N THR A 30 18.93 4.37 -7.70
CA THR A 30 18.69 5.11 -8.94
C THR A 30 19.96 5.76 -9.51
N HIS A 31 21.03 5.85 -8.72
CA HIS A 31 22.32 6.42 -9.14
C HIS A 31 23.48 5.44 -8.95
N PRO A 32 23.42 4.23 -9.56
CA PRO A 32 24.45 3.20 -9.37
C PRO A 32 25.84 3.65 -9.83
N HIS A 33 25.92 4.57 -10.79
CA HIS A 33 27.18 5.09 -11.33
C HIS A 33 27.89 6.09 -10.39
N ALA A 34 27.19 6.60 -9.37
CA ALA A 34 27.71 7.60 -8.44
C ALA A 34 28.25 7.00 -7.13
N ILE A 35 28.14 5.67 -6.96
CA ILE A 35 28.43 4.97 -5.70
C ILE A 35 29.27 3.71 -5.94
N THR A 36 29.83 3.13 -4.88
CA THR A 36 30.57 1.87 -4.99
C THR A 36 29.63 0.67 -5.12
N LEU A 37 30.15 -0.44 -5.67
CA LEU A 37 29.37 -1.68 -5.82
C LEU A 37 28.83 -2.18 -4.47
N LEU A 38 29.64 -2.14 -3.42
CA LEU A 38 29.24 -2.54 -2.07
C LEU A 38 28.09 -1.67 -1.51
N GLN A 39 28.15 -0.34 -1.74
CA GLN A 39 27.08 0.57 -1.31
C GLN A 39 25.79 0.27 -2.05
N TRP A 40 25.88 -0.01 -3.36
CA TRP A 40 24.72 -0.39 -4.16
C TRP A 40 24.12 -1.71 -3.69
N ASP A 41 24.92 -2.74 -3.42
CA ASP A 41 24.45 -4.05 -2.95
C ASP A 41 23.72 -3.94 -1.61
N ILE A 42 24.30 -3.19 -0.65
CA ILE A 42 23.67 -2.94 0.66
C ILE A 42 22.36 -2.18 0.48
N ALA A 43 22.36 -1.11 -0.32
CA ALA A 43 21.15 -0.34 -0.60
C ALA A 43 20.09 -1.22 -1.26
N ASN A 44 20.47 -2.10 -2.19
CA ASN A 44 19.55 -2.96 -2.92
C ASN A 44 18.93 -4.02 -2.01
N LEU A 45 19.74 -4.61 -1.12
CA LEU A 45 19.27 -5.56 -0.11
C LEU A 45 18.26 -4.89 0.84
N LEU A 46 18.63 -3.74 1.41
CA LEU A 46 17.78 -3.00 2.36
C LEU A 46 16.48 -2.50 1.71
N ASN A 47 16.59 -1.95 0.49
CA ASN A 47 15.45 -1.48 -0.28
C ASN A 47 14.50 -2.65 -0.58
N SER A 48 15.03 -3.76 -1.09
CA SER A 48 14.23 -4.93 -1.46
C SER A 48 13.54 -5.58 -0.25
N ALA A 49 14.26 -5.75 0.86
CA ALA A 49 13.71 -6.28 2.10
C ALA A 49 12.59 -5.38 2.68
N SER A 50 12.67 -4.08 2.43
CA SER A 50 11.71 -3.11 2.97
C SER A 50 10.45 -2.94 2.12
N ARG A 51 10.43 -3.42 0.86
CA ARG A 51 9.28 -3.30 -0.07
C ARG A 51 7.97 -3.89 0.45
N VAL A 52 8.05 -4.83 1.39
CA VAL A 52 6.89 -5.46 2.04
C VAL A 52 6.12 -4.50 2.97
N SER A 53 6.71 -3.37 3.34
CA SER A 53 6.12 -2.36 4.23
C SER A 53 4.73 -1.89 3.82
N VAL A 54 4.55 -1.54 2.55
CA VAL A 54 3.29 -1.03 2.03
C VAL A 54 2.19 -2.11 2.03
N PRO A 55 2.41 -3.32 1.47
CA PRO A 55 1.49 -4.45 1.62
C PRO A 55 1.11 -4.76 3.07
N LEU A 56 2.06 -4.69 4.02
CA LEU A 56 1.78 -4.93 5.44
C LEU A 56 0.74 -3.96 6.01
N PHE A 57 0.77 -2.67 5.66
CA PHE A 57 -0.24 -1.73 6.10
C PHE A 57 -1.65 -2.09 5.59
N PHE A 58 -1.76 -2.56 4.36
CA PHE A 58 -3.03 -3.02 3.79
C PHE A 58 -3.51 -4.31 4.45
N MET A 59 -2.62 -5.28 4.67
CA MET A 59 -2.92 -6.52 5.40
C MET A 59 -3.42 -6.24 6.82
N ILE A 60 -2.72 -5.38 7.56
CA ILE A 60 -3.12 -4.98 8.93
C ILE A 60 -4.49 -4.29 8.91
N SER A 61 -4.75 -3.46 7.90
CA SER A 61 -6.02 -2.75 7.77
C SER A 61 -7.17 -3.70 7.43
N GLY A 62 -6.98 -4.63 6.51
CA GLY A 62 -7.96 -5.67 6.21
C GLY A 62 -8.22 -6.59 7.40
N TYR A 63 -7.17 -6.99 8.14
CA TYR A 63 -7.32 -7.77 9.37
C TYR A 63 -8.26 -7.13 10.39
N LEU A 64 -8.16 -5.79 10.55
CA LEU A 64 -8.96 -5.03 11.50
C LEU A 64 -10.37 -4.68 11.00
N PHE A 65 -10.54 -4.45 9.69
CA PHE A 65 -11.75 -3.83 9.13
C PHE A 65 -12.59 -4.74 8.21
N PHE A 66 -12.06 -5.87 7.70
CA PHE A 66 -12.83 -6.82 6.86
C PHE A 66 -13.51 -7.94 7.68
N GLY A 67 -13.83 -7.66 8.94
CA GLY A 67 -14.52 -8.58 9.85
C GLY A 67 -15.81 -7.96 10.38
N GLU A 68 -16.16 -8.26 11.63
CA GLU A 68 -17.35 -7.70 12.29
C GLU A 68 -17.25 -6.18 12.53
N ARG A 69 -16.02 -5.64 12.53
CA ARG A 69 -15.75 -4.22 12.70
C ARG A 69 -15.54 -3.59 11.33
N SER A 70 -16.36 -2.60 10.99
CA SER A 70 -16.19 -1.79 9.78
C SER A 70 -15.50 -0.45 10.07
N ALA A 71 -14.95 0.19 9.04
CA ALA A 71 -14.33 1.51 9.17
C ALA A 71 -15.36 2.57 9.56
N GLN A 72 -15.18 3.17 10.74
CA GLN A 72 -16.02 4.27 11.23
C GLN A 72 -15.68 5.62 10.58
N PRO A 73 -16.63 6.60 10.56
CA PRO A 73 -16.44 7.94 9.99
C PRO A 73 -15.21 8.69 10.54
N ARG A 74 -14.86 8.47 11.81
CA ARG A 74 -13.66 9.04 12.44
C ARG A 74 -12.36 8.71 11.71
N HIS A 75 -12.27 7.55 11.06
CA HIS A 75 -11.07 7.13 10.33
C HIS A 75 -10.93 7.92 9.03
N PHE A 76 -12.04 8.15 8.33
CA PHE A 76 -12.08 9.01 7.14
C PHE A 76 -11.73 10.47 7.48
N TRP A 77 -12.25 10.99 8.60
CA TRP A 77 -11.91 12.34 9.05
C TRP A 77 -10.40 12.51 9.31
N ARG A 78 -9.77 11.52 9.97
CA ARG A 78 -8.32 11.53 10.19
C ARG A 78 -7.53 11.51 8.88
N ILE A 79 -7.95 10.71 7.90
CA ILE A 79 -7.32 10.68 6.57
C ILE A 79 -7.47 12.05 5.89
N GLY A 80 -8.68 12.61 5.89
CA GLY A 80 -8.97 13.93 5.33
C GLY A 80 -8.11 15.03 5.96
N LEU A 81 -7.97 15.03 7.29
CA LEU A 81 -7.09 15.96 8.00
C LEU A 81 -5.62 15.78 7.62
N CYS A 82 -5.12 14.55 7.52
CA CYS A 82 -3.76 14.29 7.06
C CYS A 82 -3.53 14.82 5.64
N ILE A 83 -4.44 14.51 4.71
CA ILE A 83 -4.36 15.00 3.32
C ILE A 83 -4.37 16.53 3.31
N ALA A 84 -5.33 17.16 4.00
CA ALA A 84 -5.43 18.62 4.07
C ALA A 84 -4.17 19.27 4.65
N PHE A 85 -3.63 18.72 5.74
CA PHE A 85 -2.42 19.20 6.37
C PHE A 85 -1.21 19.15 5.43
N TYR A 86 -0.94 17.98 4.82
CA TYR A 86 0.19 17.82 3.92
C TYR A 86 0.01 18.60 2.61
N SER A 87 -1.21 18.72 2.09
CA SER A 87 -1.53 19.57 0.95
C SER A 87 -1.28 21.06 1.25
N ALA A 88 -1.68 21.54 2.43
CA ALA A 88 -1.43 22.92 2.85
C ALA A 88 0.07 23.19 3.03
N LEU A 89 0.80 22.27 3.66
CA LEU A 89 2.26 22.38 3.80
C LEU A 89 2.96 22.40 2.44
N SER A 90 2.49 21.60 1.49
CA SER A 90 3.05 21.58 0.13
C SER A 90 2.78 22.88 -0.62
N LEU A 91 1.56 23.42 -0.54
CA LEU A 91 1.24 24.73 -1.11
C LEU A 91 2.12 25.81 -0.49
N LEU A 92 2.29 25.81 0.84
CA LEU A 92 3.17 26.76 1.53
C LEU A 92 4.60 26.66 1.00
N TYR A 93 5.16 25.45 0.90
CA TYR A 93 6.49 25.23 0.33
C TYR A 93 6.60 25.77 -1.09
N ILE A 94 5.63 25.46 -1.96
CA ILE A 94 5.61 25.94 -3.35
C ILE A 94 5.57 27.48 -3.37
N THR A 95 4.68 28.10 -2.59
CA THR A 95 4.55 29.56 -2.56
C THR A 95 5.78 30.30 -2.03
N LEU A 96 6.49 29.70 -1.07
CA LEU A 96 7.65 30.34 -0.44
C LEU A 96 8.97 30.08 -1.19
N PHE A 97 9.12 28.91 -1.82
CA PHE A 97 10.39 28.45 -2.37
C PHE A 97 10.39 28.23 -3.89
N THR A 98 9.24 28.36 -4.57
CA THR A 98 9.16 28.25 -6.03
C THR A 98 8.33 29.36 -6.66
N HIS A 99 8.79 29.93 -7.79
CA HIS A 99 8.07 30.93 -8.57
C HIS A 99 6.96 30.33 -9.47
N ILE A 100 6.30 29.25 -9.03
CA ILE A 100 5.28 28.55 -9.82
C ILE A 100 3.90 29.19 -9.56
N ASN A 101 3.11 29.36 -10.63
CA ASN A 101 1.78 29.95 -10.57
C ASN A 101 0.84 29.15 -9.64
N VAL A 102 0.36 29.82 -8.58
CA VAL A 102 -0.46 29.25 -7.51
C VAL A 102 -1.78 28.66 -8.02
N GLU A 103 -2.38 29.24 -9.06
CA GLU A 103 -3.66 28.78 -9.62
C GLU A 103 -3.53 27.42 -10.32
N LEU A 104 -2.42 27.22 -11.02
CA LEU A 104 -2.11 25.94 -11.66
C LEU A 104 -1.76 24.86 -10.61
N SER A 105 -1.07 25.24 -9.54
CA SER A 105 -0.76 24.36 -8.40
C SER A 105 -2.03 23.90 -7.68
N LEU A 106 -3.03 24.77 -7.51
CA LEU A 106 -4.34 24.44 -6.94
C LEU A 106 -5.11 23.42 -7.80
N LYS A 107 -5.14 23.59 -9.12
CA LYS A 107 -5.79 22.62 -10.04
C LYS A 107 -5.08 21.25 -10.01
N ASN A 108 -3.76 21.24 -9.93
CA ASN A 108 -2.97 20.01 -9.90
C ASN A 108 -3.03 19.28 -8.56
N LEU A 109 -3.31 19.98 -7.46
CA LEU A 109 -3.40 19.40 -6.11
C LEU A 109 -4.49 18.33 -5.98
N LEU A 110 -5.56 18.45 -6.79
CA LEU A 110 -6.66 17.48 -6.85
C LEU A 110 -6.38 16.31 -7.79
N GLN A 111 -5.49 16.48 -8.78
CA GLN A 111 -5.25 15.48 -9.84
C GLN A 111 -3.99 14.65 -9.60
N LYS A 112 -2.96 15.21 -8.97
CA LYS A 112 -1.72 14.52 -8.65
C LYS A 112 -1.39 14.76 -7.18
N PRO A 113 -1.04 13.71 -6.41
CA PRO A 113 -0.65 13.89 -5.02
C PRO A 113 0.59 14.78 -4.98
N VAL A 114 0.53 15.88 -4.20
CA VAL A 114 1.58 16.90 -4.16
C VAL A 114 2.92 16.34 -3.65
N PHE A 115 2.87 15.23 -2.90
CA PHE A 115 4.02 14.38 -2.64
C PHE A 115 3.75 12.95 -3.11
N TYR A 116 4.79 12.32 -3.66
CA TYR A 116 4.75 10.91 -4.07
C TYR A 116 4.35 9.96 -2.94
N HIS A 117 4.42 10.36 -1.66
CA HIS A 117 4.01 9.51 -0.52
C HIS A 117 2.51 9.60 -0.17
N LEU A 118 1.79 10.65 -0.62
CA LEU A 118 0.38 10.84 -0.24
C LEU A 118 -0.57 9.84 -0.92
N TRP A 119 -0.12 9.21 -2.01
CA TRP A 119 -0.89 8.19 -2.74
C TRP A 119 -1.46 7.09 -1.82
N PHE A 120 -0.71 6.71 -0.79
CA PHE A 120 -1.09 5.70 0.18
C PHE A 120 -2.41 6.03 0.89
N PHE A 121 -2.65 7.32 1.19
CA PHE A 121 -3.90 7.76 1.84
C PHE A 121 -5.12 7.62 0.93
N PHE A 122 -4.95 7.75 -0.38
CA PHE A 122 -6.01 7.49 -1.34
C PHE A 122 -6.31 5.99 -1.42
N ALA A 123 -5.27 5.15 -1.52
CA ALA A 123 -5.42 3.70 -1.57
C ALA A 123 -6.08 3.13 -0.30
N ILE A 124 -5.69 3.61 0.90
CA ILE A 124 -6.28 3.15 2.15
C ILE A 124 -7.74 3.60 2.32
N THR A 125 -8.11 4.73 1.72
CA THR A 125 -9.50 5.20 1.69
C THR A 125 -10.40 4.21 0.97
N VAL A 126 -9.94 3.64 -0.16
CA VAL A 126 -10.68 2.62 -0.91
C VAL A 126 -10.90 1.37 -0.04
N ILE A 127 -9.88 0.92 0.70
CA ILE A 127 -10.00 -0.21 1.64
C ILE A 127 -11.06 0.07 2.70
N TYR A 128 -11.09 1.28 3.25
CA TYR A 128 -12.07 1.62 4.28
C TYR A 128 -13.48 1.72 3.69
N LEU A 129 -13.63 2.22 2.47
CA LEU A 129 -14.91 2.27 1.77
C LEU A 129 -15.45 0.87 1.44
N LEU A 130 -14.57 -0.08 1.12
CA LEU A 130 -14.92 -1.47 0.86
C LEU A 130 -15.19 -2.28 2.13
N SER A 131 -14.71 -1.82 3.29
CA SER A 131 -14.86 -2.54 4.56
C SER A 131 -16.31 -2.90 4.97
N PRO A 132 -17.35 -2.05 4.80
CA PRO A 132 -18.73 -2.47 5.07
C PRO A 132 -19.28 -3.49 4.07
N LEU A 133 -18.72 -3.56 2.85
CA LEU A 133 -19.18 -4.44 1.79
C LEU A 133 -18.49 -5.81 1.82
N LEU A 134 -17.26 -5.87 2.34
CA LEU A 134 -16.43 -7.07 2.40
C LEU A 134 -16.36 -7.62 3.82
N GLN A 135 -17.00 -8.76 4.05
CA GLN A 135 -16.82 -9.57 5.26
C GLN A 135 -16.13 -10.88 4.90
N VAL A 136 -14.84 -10.99 5.22
CA VAL A 136 -14.06 -12.21 4.96
C VAL A 136 -14.25 -13.16 6.13
N LYS A 137 -14.90 -14.30 5.85
CA LYS A 137 -15.06 -15.42 6.79
C LYS A 137 -13.77 -16.24 6.88
N SER A 138 -13.64 -17.08 7.89
CA SER A 138 -12.50 -18.00 8.01
C SER A 138 -12.39 -18.88 6.78
N THR A 139 -11.17 -18.96 6.22
CA THR A 139 -10.86 -19.73 5.01
C THR A 139 -9.94 -20.90 5.36
N SER A 140 -10.07 -22.02 4.64
CA SER A 140 -9.16 -23.15 4.82
C SER A 140 -7.71 -22.79 4.42
N SER A 141 -6.73 -23.45 5.04
CA SER A 141 -5.30 -23.26 4.74
C SER A 141 -4.98 -23.51 3.25
N THR A 142 -5.71 -24.41 2.59
CA THR A 142 -5.60 -24.70 1.15
C THR A 142 -6.10 -23.55 0.28
N MET A 143 -7.21 -22.91 0.66
CA MET A 143 -7.74 -21.74 -0.04
C MET A 143 -6.84 -20.51 0.16
N LEU A 144 -6.21 -20.38 1.33
CA LEU A 144 -5.24 -19.34 1.62
C LEU A 144 -3.98 -19.48 0.75
N LEU A 145 -3.44 -20.69 0.63
CA LEU A 145 -2.32 -20.99 -0.26
C LEU A 145 -2.68 -20.69 -1.72
N ALA A 146 -3.88 -21.06 -2.17
CA ALA A 146 -4.36 -20.72 -3.51
C ALA A 146 -4.48 -19.19 -3.70
N LEU A 147 -5.00 -18.45 -2.72
CA LEU A 147 -5.07 -17.00 -2.75
C LEU A 147 -3.68 -16.35 -2.80
N MET A 148 -2.71 -16.86 -2.04
CA MET A 148 -1.32 -16.38 -2.07
C MET A 148 -0.66 -16.66 -3.43
N ALA A 149 -0.90 -17.84 -4.02
CA ALA A 149 -0.39 -18.19 -5.35
C ALA A 149 -1.01 -17.31 -6.45
N ILE A 150 -2.34 -17.12 -6.42
CA ILE A 150 -3.06 -16.23 -7.34
C ILE A 150 -2.55 -14.79 -7.20
N LEU A 151 -2.36 -14.31 -5.97
CA LEU A 151 -1.77 -13.00 -5.71
C LEU A 151 -0.35 -12.88 -6.26
N GLY A 152 0.51 -13.87 -6.02
CA GLY A 152 1.89 -13.88 -6.52
C GLY A 152 1.96 -13.88 -8.04
N ILE A 153 1.03 -14.57 -8.70
CA ILE A 153 0.92 -14.58 -10.16
C ILE A 153 0.39 -13.24 -10.64
N LEU A 154 -0.79 -12.80 -10.18
CA LEU A 154 -1.45 -11.58 -10.66
C LEU A 154 -0.66 -10.31 -10.34
N ALA A 155 -0.07 -10.20 -9.15
CA ALA A 155 0.68 -9.03 -8.72
C ALA A 155 2.11 -8.97 -9.27
N ASN A 156 2.50 -9.90 -10.17
CA ASN A 156 3.81 -9.85 -10.82
C ASN A 156 3.77 -8.90 -12.03
N PRO A 157 4.34 -7.68 -11.95
CA PRO A 157 4.34 -6.72 -13.04
C PRO A 157 5.19 -7.17 -14.25
N ASN A 158 5.99 -8.22 -14.10
CA ASN A 158 6.84 -8.78 -15.15
C ASN A 158 6.18 -9.97 -15.89
N MET A 159 4.90 -10.26 -15.67
CA MET A 159 4.21 -11.28 -16.46
C MET A 159 4.08 -10.85 -17.93
N VAL A 160 4.41 -11.76 -18.83
CA VAL A 160 4.24 -11.59 -20.28
C VAL A 160 2.77 -11.37 -20.57
N SER A 161 2.46 -10.33 -21.36
CA SER A 161 1.09 -10.04 -21.73
C SER A 161 0.48 -11.20 -22.53
N VAL A 162 -0.57 -11.84 -22.02
CA VAL A 162 -1.28 -12.92 -22.71
C VAL A 162 -2.44 -12.31 -23.49
N LYS A 163 -2.34 -12.32 -24.82
CA LYS A 163 -3.40 -11.87 -25.71
C LYS A 163 -4.16 -13.09 -26.23
N ALA A 164 -5.48 -13.08 -26.10
CA ALA A 164 -6.34 -14.09 -26.71
C ALA A 164 -7.52 -13.40 -27.39
N ALA A 165 -7.80 -13.80 -28.64
CA ALA A 165 -8.87 -13.23 -29.49
C ALA A 165 -8.77 -11.69 -29.72
N GLY A 166 -7.56 -11.13 -29.76
CA GLY A 166 -7.34 -9.69 -29.97
C GLY A 166 -7.55 -8.82 -28.73
N ILE A 167 -7.87 -9.44 -27.59
CA ILE A 167 -8.05 -8.77 -26.29
C ILE A 167 -6.85 -9.15 -25.39
N GLU A 168 -6.28 -8.19 -24.67
CA GLU A 168 -5.24 -8.45 -23.66
C GLU A 168 -5.89 -9.01 -22.39
N TRP A 169 -5.72 -10.30 -22.14
CA TRP A 169 -6.28 -10.99 -20.97
C TRP A 169 -5.36 -10.88 -19.76
N LEU A 170 -4.05 -10.93 -19.97
CA LEU A 170 -3.07 -10.77 -18.92
C LEU A 170 -1.95 -9.83 -19.35
N PRO A 171 -1.31 -9.14 -18.40
CA PRO A 171 -1.93 -8.80 -17.11
C PRO A 171 -3.22 -8.01 -17.39
N VAL A 172 -4.32 -8.34 -16.69
CA VAL A 172 -5.61 -7.67 -16.94
C VAL A 172 -5.38 -6.19 -16.72
N ASN A 173 -5.52 -5.40 -17.78
CA ASN A 173 -5.26 -3.97 -17.75
C ASN A 173 -6.46 -3.25 -17.12
N LEU A 174 -6.70 -3.51 -15.82
CA LEU A 174 -7.71 -2.83 -14.98
C LEU A 174 -7.18 -1.44 -14.58
N TYR A 175 -6.70 -0.66 -15.54
CA TYR A 175 -6.11 0.66 -15.35
C TYR A 175 -7.18 1.75 -15.11
N ILE A 176 -7.95 1.56 -14.04
CA ILE A 176 -8.30 2.68 -13.17
C ILE A 176 -7.26 2.64 -12.05
N ASN A 177 -6.00 2.99 -12.36
CA ASN A 177 -4.83 2.87 -11.47
C ASN A 177 -4.69 1.46 -10.83
N GLY A 178 -4.24 0.48 -11.62
CA GLY A 178 -4.23 -0.97 -11.35
C GLY A 178 -3.57 -1.47 -10.05
N ASP A 179 -2.93 -0.61 -9.27
CA ASP A 179 -2.36 -0.98 -7.96
C ASP A 179 -3.44 -1.19 -6.88
N THR A 180 -4.58 -0.50 -7.01
CA THR A 180 -5.62 -0.47 -5.97
C THR A 180 -6.23 -1.86 -5.72
N PHE A 181 -6.41 -2.65 -6.78
CA PHE A 181 -6.97 -4.01 -6.66
C PHE A 181 -6.04 -4.94 -5.88
N TYR A 182 -4.73 -4.86 -6.10
CA TYR A 182 -3.74 -5.64 -5.34
C TYR A 182 -3.77 -5.28 -3.85
N TYR A 183 -3.96 -4.00 -3.50
CA TYR A 183 -4.08 -3.58 -2.11
C TYR A 183 -5.33 -4.13 -1.42
N VAL A 184 -6.45 -4.26 -2.14
CA VAL A 184 -7.66 -4.92 -1.63
C VAL A 184 -7.37 -6.39 -1.34
N LEU A 185 -6.69 -7.08 -2.27
CA LEU A 185 -6.31 -8.47 -2.10
C LEU A 185 -5.34 -8.67 -0.92
N TYR A 186 -4.37 -7.77 -0.72
CA TYR A 186 -3.54 -7.76 0.49
C TYR A 186 -4.38 -7.59 1.75
N GLY A 187 -5.39 -6.71 1.75
CA GLY A 187 -6.35 -6.58 2.84
C GLY A 187 -7.10 -7.89 3.15
N VAL A 188 -7.63 -8.54 2.11
CA VAL A 188 -8.31 -9.84 2.22
C VAL A 188 -7.36 -10.90 2.78
N LEU A 189 -6.13 -10.98 2.27
CA LEU A 189 -5.12 -11.92 2.75
C LEU A 189 -4.78 -11.68 4.22
N GLY A 190 -4.59 -10.42 4.63
CA GLY A 190 -4.32 -10.07 6.02
C GLY A 190 -5.44 -10.50 6.97
N ARG A 191 -6.70 -10.36 6.54
CA ARG A 191 -7.85 -10.86 7.29
C ARG A 191 -7.86 -12.39 7.35
N ALA A 192 -7.70 -13.05 6.21
CA ALA A 192 -7.72 -14.50 6.10
C ALA A 192 -6.65 -15.15 7.00
N ILE A 193 -5.40 -14.65 6.95
CA ILE A 193 -4.30 -15.12 7.82
C ILE A 193 -4.65 -14.94 9.29
N GLY A 194 -5.15 -13.77 9.69
CA GLY A 194 -5.45 -13.48 11.09
C GLY A 194 -6.69 -14.21 11.64
N THR A 195 -7.45 -14.89 10.78
CA THR A 195 -8.59 -15.76 11.14
C THR A 195 -8.32 -17.24 10.91
N LEU A 196 -7.09 -17.62 10.55
CA LEU A 196 -6.72 -19.04 10.49
C LEU A 196 -6.74 -19.60 11.91
N ASP A 197 -7.62 -20.57 12.15
CA ASP A 197 -7.61 -21.35 13.39
C ASP A 197 -6.41 -22.29 13.35
N THR A 198 -5.37 -21.95 14.12
CA THR A 198 -4.16 -22.78 14.28
C THR A 198 -4.34 -23.89 15.31
N GLU A 199 -5.56 -24.13 15.80
CA GLU A 199 -5.84 -25.09 16.88
C GLU A 199 -6.02 -26.55 16.39
N ASN A 200 -5.99 -26.80 15.08
CA ASN A 200 -6.05 -28.16 14.51
C ASN A 200 -4.77 -28.54 13.76
N GLY A 201 -3.63 -28.43 14.43
CA GLY A 201 -2.32 -28.91 13.97
C GLY A 201 -1.71 -29.89 14.95
#